data_AF-A0A963WDG5-F1
#
_entry.id   AF-A0A963WDG5-F1
#
_cell.length_a   1.000
_cell.length_b   1.000
_cell.length_c   1.000
_cell.angle_alpha   90.00
_cell.angle_beta   90.00
_cell.angle_gamma   90.00
#
_symmetry.space_group_name_H-M   'P 1'
#
loop_
_entity.id
_entity.type
_entity.pdbx_description
1 polymer ?
#
loop_
_entity_poly.entity_id
_entity_poly.type
_entity_poly.pdbx_seq_one_letter_code
_entity_poly.pdbx_strand_id
1 'polypeptide(L)'
;MSFIATPQSMLFEAPLALQSGASIGGYRLAYETYGELNAARSNAVLICHALNASHHVAGVYEGQDKSEGWWDNMVGPGKPVDTDRFFVIGVNNLGSCFGSTGPKDVNPASGQAWGAGFPVVTVEDWVAAQARLLDALGIRQLAAVMGGSLGGMQALSWTLQFPERVRHAVVVASAPNLTAENIAFNEVARRAIVTDPDFHGGDFYQHGVLPRRGLRIARMIGHITYLSDDVMNEKFGRQLREAVAGHVSGYRFSTQDIEFQIESYLRYQGDKFSDYFDANTYLLITRALDYFDPARTFDGSLTQAMARAQAGFLLVSFTTDWRFAPARSREIVKALLENRRAVSY
;
A
#
# COMPACT_ATOMS: atom_id res chain seq x y z
N MET A 1 -8.73 16.59 18.41
CA MET A 1 -9.80 17.06 17.50
C MET A 1 -9.41 16.63 16.10
N SER A 2 -10.37 16.12 15.31
CA SER A 2 -10.12 15.85 13.88
C SER A 2 -10.04 17.19 13.12
N PHE A 3 -9.29 17.22 12.02
CA PHE A 3 -9.12 18.39 11.17
C PHE A 3 -9.56 18.06 9.74
N ILE A 4 -9.86 19.09 8.94
CA ILE A 4 -10.27 18.89 7.55
C ILE A 4 -9.04 18.64 6.69
N ALA A 5 -9.07 17.54 5.94
CA ALA A 5 -8.08 17.21 4.93
C ALA A 5 -8.58 17.65 3.55
N THR A 6 -7.68 18.17 2.71
CA THR A 6 -8.01 18.63 1.36
C THR A 6 -7.11 17.94 0.34
N PRO A 7 -7.65 17.09 -0.54
CA PRO A 7 -6.86 16.43 -1.57
C PRO A 7 -6.42 17.42 -2.62
N GLN A 8 -5.18 17.26 -3.06
CA GLN A 8 -4.54 18.05 -4.11
C GLN A 8 -4.12 17.14 -5.25
N SER A 9 -3.99 17.69 -6.45
CA SER A 9 -3.51 16.96 -7.62
C SER A 9 -2.49 17.79 -8.38
N MET A 10 -1.34 17.18 -8.70
CA MET A 10 -0.28 17.81 -9.49
C MET A 10 -0.03 17.02 -10.76
N LEU A 11 0.03 17.72 -11.90
CA LEU A 11 0.33 17.16 -13.22
C LEU A 11 1.83 17.23 -13.48
N PHE A 12 2.39 16.15 -14.01
CA PHE A 12 3.77 16.02 -14.43
C PHE A 12 3.82 15.69 -15.92
N GLU A 13 4.14 16.68 -16.74
CA GLU A 13 4.26 16.53 -18.20
C GLU A 13 5.47 15.66 -18.57
N ALA A 14 6.59 15.86 -17.88
CA ALA A 14 7.83 15.15 -18.16
C ALA A 14 7.66 13.64 -17.92
N PRO A 15 8.03 12.78 -18.89
CA PRO A 15 7.84 11.34 -18.77
C PRO A 15 8.60 10.78 -17.57
N LEU A 16 7.97 9.85 -16.86
CA LEU A 16 8.60 9.00 -15.86
C LEU A 16 9.07 7.73 -16.56
N ALA A 17 10.39 7.53 -16.63
CA ALA A 17 10.98 6.27 -17.06
C ALA A 17 10.74 5.22 -15.97
N LEU A 18 10.31 4.04 -16.36
CA LEU A 18 10.01 2.94 -15.45
C LEU A 18 11.12 1.88 -15.47
N GLN A 19 11.24 1.10 -14.40
CA GLN A 19 12.16 -0.05 -14.33
C GLN A 19 11.91 -1.09 -15.44
N SER A 20 10.69 -1.17 -15.95
CA SER A 20 10.33 -2.07 -17.06
C SER A 20 10.85 -1.63 -18.43
N GLY A 21 11.44 -0.44 -18.54
CA GLY A 21 11.84 0.18 -19.81
C GLY A 21 10.72 0.96 -20.51
N ALA A 22 9.49 0.88 -20.00
CA ALA A 22 8.38 1.72 -20.44
C ALA A 22 8.48 3.15 -19.86
N SER A 23 7.59 4.03 -20.29
CA SER A 23 7.49 5.39 -19.76
C SER A 23 6.05 5.86 -19.65
N ILE A 24 5.73 6.64 -18.61
CA ILE A 24 4.43 7.32 -18.46
C ILE A 24 4.65 8.84 -18.55
N GLY A 25 4.06 9.49 -19.55
CA GLY A 25 4.01 10.96 -19.68
C GLY A 25 2.67 11.53 -19.24
N GLY A 26 2.63 12.82 -18.91
CA GLY A 26 1.39 13.54 -18.59
C GLY A 26 0.59 12.95 -17.43
N TYR A 27 1.26 12.41 -16.42
CA TYR A 27 0.59 11.76 -15.28
C TYR A 27 0.30 12.73 -14.15
N ARG A 28 -0.70 12.40 -13.34
CA ARG A 28 -1.10 13.12 -12.14
C ARG A 28 -0.79 12.32 -10.89
N LEU A 29 -0.33 13.02 -9.86
CA LEU A 29 -0.26 12.49 -8.50
C LEU A 29 -1.30 13.20 -7.63
N ALA A 30 -2.14 12.41 -6.97
CA ALA A 30 -3.00 12.88 -5.89
C ALA A 30 -2.25 12.79 -4.56
N TYR A 31 -2.34 13.85 -3.76
CA TYR A 31 -1.65 13.94 -2.49
C TYR A 31 -2.40 14.83 -1.49
N GLU A 32 -2.10 14.66 -0.21
CA GLU A 32 -2.56 15.53 0.88
C GLU A 32 -1.37 16.00 1.70
N THR A 33 -1.55 17.13 2.37
CA THR A 33 -0.54 17.72 3.25
C THR A 33 -1.17 18.14 4.57
N TYR A 34 -0.46 17.94 5.67
CA TYR A 34 -0.91 18.24 7.03
C TYR A 34 0.17 19.00 7.80
N GLY A 35 -0.21 20.01 8.57
CA GLY A 35 0.73 20.91 9.24
C GLY A 35 1.36 21.94 8.29
N GLU A 36 2.40 22.63 8.75
CA GLU A 36 3.05 23.72 8.02
C GLU A 36 4.51 23.41 7.69
N LEU A 37 4.90 23.60 6.42
CA LEU A 37 6.28 23.46 5.98
C LEU A 37 7.09 24.67 6.48
N ASN A 38 8.11 24.42 7.30
CA ASN A 38 8.91 25.49 7.88
C ASN A 38 9.76 26.21 6.81
N ALA A 39 10.26 27.40 7.13
CA ALA A 39 11.05 28.22 6.20
C ALA A 39 12.30 27.51 5.64
N ALA A 40 12.93 26.64 6.44
CA ALA A 40 14.08 25.83 6.04
C ALA A 40 13.71 24.59 5.20
N ARG A 41 12.40 24.31 5.05
CA ARG A 41 11.83 23.10 4.43
C ARG A 41 12.42 21.81 4.99
N SER A 42 12.75 21.82 6.28
CA SER A 42 13.48 20.75 6.95
C SER A 42 12.56 19.82 7.75
N ASN A 43 11.29 20.14 7.96
CA ASN A 43 10.36 19.38 8.78
C ASN A 43 9.39 18.48 7.98
N ALA A 44 9.69 18.17 6.72
CA ALA A 44 8.82 17.34 5.90
C ALA A 44 8.89 15.85 6.28
N VAL A 45 7.73 15.20 6.44
CA VAL A 45 7.59 13.75 6.68
C VAL A 45 6.73 13.15 5.58
N LEU A 46 7.27 12.19 4.84
CA LEU A 46 6.52 11.47 3.80
C LEU A 46 5.93 10.17 4.38
N ILE A 47 4.63 9.96 4.19
CA ILE A 47 3.93 8.74 4.58
C ILE A 47 3.58 7.95 3.31
N CYS A 48 4.21 6.78 3.19
CA CYS A 48 3.97 5.83 2.11
C CYS A 48 2.85 4.86 2.50
N HIS A 49 1.79 4.79 1.70
CA HIS A 49 0.62 3.97 2.00
C HIS A 49 0.82 2.48 1.63
N ALA A 50 0.06 1.60 2.28
CA ALA A 50 0.00 0.17 1.99
C ALA A 50 -0.97 -0.16 0.82
N LEU A 51 -1.23 -1.45 0.57
CA LEU A 51 -1.90 -1.96 -0.64
C LEU A 51 -3.24 -1.30 -0.98
N ASN A 52 -4.13 -1.11 -0.01
CA ASN A 52 -5.49 -0.62 -0.23
C ASN A 52 -5.76 0.77 0.40
N ALA A 53 -4.71 1.48 0.79
CA ALA A 53 -4.77 2.82 1.34
C ALA A 53 -4.52 3.86 0.22
N SER A 54 -4.49 5.15 0.59
CA SER A 54 -4.36 6.26 -0.35
C SER A 54 -3.56 7.42 0.24
N HIS A 55 -3.57 8.57 -0.44
CA HIS A 55 -3.03 9.83 0.06
C HIS A 55 -3.74 10.33 1.34
N HIS A 56 -4.93 9.81 1.66
CA HIS A 56 -5.74 10.26 2.79
C HIS A 56 -5.32 9.62 4.13
N VAL A 57 -4.24 10.13 4.70
CA VAL A 57 -3.59 9.56 5.89
C VAL A 57 -4.35 9.90 7.17
N ALA A 58 -4.83 11.13 7.33
CA ALA A 58 -5.46 11.60 8.56
C ALA A 58 -6.46 12.74 8.32
N GLY A 59 -7.19 13.11 9.37
CA GLY A 59 -8.28 14.07 9.29
C GLY A 59 -9.54 13.45 8.68
N VAL A 60 -10.47 14.32 8.28
CA VAL A 60 -11.73 13.96 7.63
C VAL A 60 -11.96 14.85 6.42
N TYR A 61 -12.78 14.38 5.47
CA TYR A 61 -13.26 15.22 4.38
C TYR A 61 -14.47 16.04 4.80
N GLU A 62 -14.49 17.31 4.41
CA GLU A 62 -15.59 18.22 4.70
C GLU A 62 -16.92 17.67 4.16
N GLY A 63 -17.94 17.61 5.03
CA GLY A 63 -19.28 17.13 4.67
C GLY A 63 -19.38 15.63 4.38
N GLN A 64 -18.35 14.82 4.67
CA GLN A 64 -18.38 13.38 4.47
C GLN A 64 -18.30 12.63 5.79
N ASP A 65 -19.40 11.98 6.18
CA ASP A 65 -19.44 11.14 7.36
C ASP A 65 -18.52 9.91 7.20
N LYS A 66 -17.84 9.52 8.29
CA LYS A 66 -16.96 8.34 8.36
C LYS A 66 -15.82 8.36 7.33
N SER A 67 -15.26 9.54 7.11
CA SER A 67 -14.15 9.79 6.20
C SER A 67 -12.82 9.93 6.95
N GLU A 68 -12.65 9.30 8.11
CA GLU A 68 -11.39 9.37 8.84
C GLU A 68 -10.25 8.73 8.04
N GLY A 69 -9.10 9.42 7.98
CA GLY A 69 -7.90 8.91 7.33
C GLY A 69 -7.39 7.59 7.93
N TRP A 70 -6.74 6.78 7.09
CA TRP A 70 -6.40 5.39 7.44
C TRP A 70 -5.36 5.26 8.57
N TRP A 71 -4.67 6.35 8.92
CA TRP A 71 -3.74 6.43 10.04
C TRP A 71 -4.01 7.65 10.94
N ASP A 72 -5.27 8.07 11.08
CA ASP A 72 -5.63 9.27 11.84
C ASP A 72 -5.04 9.25 13.26
N ASN A 73 -5.07 8.12 13.97
CA ASN A 73 -4.51 8.03 15.32
C ASN A 73 -2.99 8.31 15.42
N MET A 74 -2.25 8.27 14.30
CA MET A 74 -0.81 8.49 14.22
C MET A 74 -0.46 9.94 13.87
N VAL A 75 -1.26 10.60 13.02
CA VAL A 75 -0.92 11.90 12.42
C VAL A 75 -1.90 12.99 12.84
N GLY A 76 -1.39 14.10 13.35
CA GLY A 76 -2.18 15.27 13.74
C GLY A 76 -1.60 16.05 14.93
N PRO A 77 -2.28 17.11 15.39
CA PRO A 77 -1.76 17.97 16.47
C PRO A 77 -1.52 17.18 17.76
N GLY A 78 -0.28 17.17 18.25
CA GLY A 78 0.16 16.46 19.45
C GLY A 78 0.13 14.92 19.35
N LYS A 79 -0.16 14.34 18.19
CA LYS A 79 -0.09 12.88 17.94
C LYS A 79 1.37 12.45 17.70
N PRO A 80 1.69 11.14 17.62
CA PRO A 80 3.09 10.70 17.48
C PRO A 80 3.81 11.30 16.27
N VAL A 81 3.12 11.47 15.13
CA VAL A 81 3.56 12.31 14.01
C VAL A 81 2.84 13.65 14.13
N ASP A 82 3.46 14.53 14.92
CA ASP A 82 2.88 15.79 15.35
C ASP A 82 2.86 16.84 14.23
N THR A 83 1.68 17.20 13.74
CA THR A 83 1.52 18.21 12.68
C THR A 83 1.72 19.65 13.16
N ASP A 84 1.82 19.88 14.47
CA ASP A 84 2.25 21.18 15.02
C ASP A 84 3.76 21.39 14.83
N ARG A 85 4.49 20.32 14.47
CA ARG A 85 5.96 20.31 14.32
C ARG A 85 6.41 19.91 12.92
N PHE A 86 5.72 18.96 12.30
CA PHE A 86 6.06 18.37 11.01
C PHE A 86 5.07 18.75 9.93
N PHE A 87 5.59 18.89 8.71
CA PHE A 87 4.80 18.97 7.50
C PHE A 87 4.66 17.58 6.90
N VAL A 88 3.51 16.96 7.09
CA VAL A 88 3.27 15.57 6.71
C VAL A 88 2.66 15.50 5.31
N ILE A 89 3.12 14.57 4.49
CA ILE A 89 2.69 14.41 3.10
C ILE A 89 2.22 12.98 2.89
N GLY A 90 0.98 12.80 2.45
CA GLY A 90 0.45 11.53 1.96
C GLY A 90 0.35 11.57 0.45
N VAL A 91 0.94 10.62 -0.27
CA VAL A 91 0.94 10.60 -1.74
C VAL A 91 0.33 9.28 -2.20
N ASN A 92 -0.62 9.34 -3.13
CA ASN A 92 -1.20 8.15 -3.71
C ASN A 92 -0.37 7.69 -4.91
N ASN A 93 -0.06 6.40 -4.97
CA ASN A 93 0.86 5.86 -5.95
C ASN A 93 0.30 5.84 -7.38
N LEU A 94 1.18 5.93 -8.39
CA LEU A 94 0.79 5.69 -9.78
C LEU A 94 0.25 4.27 -9.95
N GLY A 95 -0.80 4.10 -10.75
CA GLY A 95 -1.49 2.82 -10.88
C GLY A 95 -2.54 2.55 -9.80
N SER A 96 -2.73 3.46 -8.84
CA SER A 96 -3.80 3.42 -7.84
C SER A 96 -5.13 3.91 -8.41
N CYS A 97 -6.24 3.50 -7.78
CA CYS A 97 -7.59 3.96 -8.11
C CYS A 97 -8.06 5.18 -7.29
N PHE A 98 -7.20 5.78 -6.46
CA PHE A 98 -7.53 6.91 -5.59
C PHE A 98 -6.90 8.25 -6.03
N GLY A 99 -7.15 8.64 -7.28
CA GLY A 99 -6.91 10.01 -7.79
C GLY A 99 -5.58 10.24 -8.52
N SER A 100 -4.54 9.45 -8.23
CA SER A 100 -3.32 9.45 -9.07
C SER A 100 -3.59 8.66 -10.34
N THR A 101 -2.88 8.97 -11.43
CA THR A 101 -3.07 8.31 -12.72
C THR A 101 -2.92 6.79 -12.59
N GLY A 102 -3.95 6.06 -12.98
CA GLY A 102 -4.05 4.61 -12.94
C GLY A 102 -4.87 4.03 -14.11
N PRO A 103 -5.17 2.73 -14.08
CA PRO A 103 -5.79 2.01 -15.20
C PRO A 103 -7.16 2.53 -15.65
N LYS A 104 -7.93 3.11 -14.71
CA LYS A 104 -9.26 3.66 -14.98
C LYS A 104 -9.21 5.03 -15.68
N ASP A 105 -8.08 5.72 -15.62
CA ASP A 105 -7.96 7.07 -16.16
C ASP A 105 -7.78 7.05 -17.67
N VAL A 106 -8.07 8.18 -18.31
CA VAL A 106 -7.93 8.31 -19.77
C VAL A 106 -6.45 8.31 -20.15
N ASN A 107 -6.08 7.44 -21.08
CA ASN A 107 -4.80 7.45 -21.76
C ASN A 107 -4.78 8.59 -22.79
N PRO A 108 -3.89 9.60 -22.64
CA PRO A 108 -3.82 10.73 -23.56
C PRO A 108 -3.54 10.33 -25.02
N ALA A 109 -2.90 9.18 -25.26
CA ALA A 109 -2.54 8.72 -26.60
C ALA A 109 -3.72 8.09 -27.35
N SER A 110 -4.64 7.42 -26.66
CA SER A 110 -5.78 6.72 -27.28
C SER A 110 -7.12 7.40 -27.06
N GLY A 111 -7.23 8.29 -26.06
CA GLY A 111 -8.50 8.87 -25.62
C GLY A 111 -9.43 7.89 -24.91
N GLN A 112 -8.99 6.66 -24.65
CA GLN A 112 -9.72 5.62 -23.91
C GLN A 112 -9.11 5.41 -22.53
N ALA A 113 -9.82 4.71 -21.63
CA ALA A 113 -9.21 4.28 -20.36
C ALA A 113 -7.93 3.47 -20.62
N TRP A 114 -6.92 3.63 -19.75
CA TRP A 114 -5.66 2.88 -19.87
C TRP A 114 -5.88 1.36 -19.88
N GLY A 115 -6.79 0.84 -19.06
CA GLY A 115 -7.15 -0.57 -19.04
C GLY A 115 -5.93 -1.48 -18.85
N ALA A 116 -5.84 -2.51 -19.69
CA ALA A 116 -4.71 -3.42 -19.74
C ALA A 116 -3.41 -2.77 -20.23
N GLY A 117 -3.50 -1.62 -20.90
CA GLY A 117 -2.37 -0.87 -21.43
C GLY A 117 -1.59 -0.06 -20.38
N PHE A 118 -2.09 0.04 -19.13
CA PHE A 118 -1.33 0.70 -18.07
C PHE A 118 -0.05 -0.11 -17.77
N PRO A 119 1.15 0.51 -17.82
CA PRO A 119 2.38 -0.25 -17.66
C PRO A 119 2.53 -0.75 -16.23
N VAL A 120 3.18 -1.90 -16.07
CA VAL A 120 3.56 -2.41 -14.74
C VAL A 120 4.56 -1.45 -14.10
N VAL A 121 4.25 -1.03 -12.87
CA VAL A 121 5.07 -0.15 -12.04
C VAL A 121 5.70 -0.94 -10.89
N THR A 122 6.83 -0.46 -10.40
CA THR A 122 7.56 -1.01 -9.25
C THR A 122 7.53 -0.05 -8.06
N VAL A 123 7.97 -0.52 -6.90
CA VAL A 123 8.16 0.34 -5.72
C VAL A 123 9.16 1.46 -6.04
N GLU A 124 10.19 1.15 -6.84
CA GLU A 124 11.20 2.10 -7.27
C GLU A 124 10.61 3.23 -8.11
N ASP A 125 9.71 2.88 -9.04
CA ASP A 125 9.01 3.86 -9.88
C ASP A 125 8.11 4.79 -9.06
N TRP A 126 7.42 4.26 -8.05
CA TRP A 126 6.63 5.09 -7.13
C TRP A 126 7.49 6.07 -6.35
N VAL A 127 8.64 5.63 -5.84
CA VAL A 127 9.58 6.48 -5.11
C VAL A 127 10.17 7.55 -6.02
N ALA A 128 10.45 7.23 -7.29
CA ALA A 128 10.88 8.22 -8.28
C ALA A 128 9.79 9.26 -8.58
N ALA A 129 8.51 8.85 -8.66
CA ALA A 129 7.38 9.76 -8.83
C ALA A 129 7.18 10.66 -7.59
N GLN A 130 7.25 10.07 -6.38
CA GLN A 130 7.19 10.80 -5.11
C GLN A 130 8.33 11.83 -5.01
N ALA A 131 9.54 11.49 -5.46
CA ALA A 131 10.66 12.42 -5.47
C ALA A 131 10.44 13.65 -6.36
N ARG A 132 9.82 13.47 -7.53
CA ARG A 132 9.43 14.59 -8.39
C ARG A 132 8.38 15.49 -7.73
N LEU A 133 7.45 14.91 -6.97
CA LEU A 133 6.50 15.69 -6.17
C LEU A 133 7.23 16.48 -5.07
N LEU A 134 8.16 15.87 -4.35
CA LEU A 134 8.94 16.59 -3.34
C LEU A 134 9.76 17.73 -3.95
N ASP A 135 10.33 17.53 -5.14
CA ASP A 135 11.05 18.59 -5.86
C ASP A 135 10.13 19.77 -6.21
N ALA A 136 8.92 19.49 -6.70
CA ALA A 136 7.92 20.51 -7.00
C ALA A 136 7.43 21.25 -5.75
N LEU A 137 7.36 20.55 -4.61
CA LEU A 137 7.07 21.15 -3.30
C LEU A 137 8.29 21.85 -2.68
N GLY A 138 9.45 21.87 -3.35
CA GLY A 138 10.68 22.51 -2.89
C GLY A 138 11.39 21.79 -1.73
N ILE A 139 11.08 20.52 -1.49
CA ILE A 139 11.60 19.73 -0.37
C ILE A 139 12.80 18.91 -0.85
N ARG A 140 14.00 19.34 -0.45
CA ARG A 140 15.24 18.66 -0.84
C ARG A 140 15.53 17.42 0.00
N GLN A 141 15.21 17.46 1.30
CA GLN A 141 15.48 16.38 2.24
C GLN A 141 14.33 16.20 3.23
N LEU A 142 13.87 14.97 3.37
CA LEU A 142 12.87 14.56 4.35
C LEU A 142 13.46 14.49 5.76
N ALA A 143 12.70 14.99 6.74
CA ALA A 143 12.93 14.69 8.14
C ALA A 143 12.77 13.19 8.42
N ALA A 144 11.73 12.59 7.85
CA ALA A 144 11.51 11.17 7.84
C ALA A 144 10.72 10.70 6.62
N VAL A 145 10.92 9.46 6.22
CA VAL A 145 9.97 8.69 5.39
C VAL A 145 9.45 7.53 6.23
N MET A 146 8.15 7.24 6.16
CA MET A 146 7.58 6.16 6.95
C MET A 146 6.45 5.43 6.24
N GLY A 147 6.28 4.15 6.57
CA GLY A 147 5.19 3.35 6.05
C GLY A 147 5.13 1.96 6.63
N GLY A 148 3.94 1.37 6.58
CA GLY A 148 3.67 -0.01 6.99
C GLY A 148 3.55 -0.96 5.80
N SER A 149 3.93 -2.23 5.94
CA SER A 149 3.74 -3.23 4.87
C SER A 149 4.41 -2.78 3.56
N LEU A 150 3.68 -2.69 2.46
CA LEU A 150 4.16 -2.12 1.19
C LEU A 150 4.62 -0.66 1.30
N GLY A 151 4.06 0.10 2.24
CA GLY A 151 4.55 1.44 2.60
C GLY A 151 5.97 1.40 3.18
N GLY A 152 6.29 0.36 3.97
CA GLY A 152 7.63 0.16 4.51
C GLY A 152 8.65 -0.18 3.42
N MET A 153 8.24 -0.90 2.37
CA MET A 153 9.09 -1.17 1.20
C MET A 153 9.41 0.10 0.42
N GLN A 154 8.42 0.99 0.25
CA GLN A 154 8.66 2.33 -0.32
C GLN A 154 9.63 3.14 0.54
N ALA A 155 9.44 3.14 1.87
CA ALA A 155 10.36 3.82 2.80
C ALA A 155 11.80 3.27 2.70
N LEU A 156 11.97 1.94 2.59
CA LEU A 156 13.29 1.34 2.36
C LEU A 156 13.87 1.77 1.01
N SER A 157 13.10 1.69 -0.08
CA SER A 157 13.52 2.09 -1.41
C SER A 157 13.96 3.56 -1.46
N TRP A 158 13.27 4.46 -0.75
CA TRP A 158 13.68 5.85 -0.56
C TRP A 158 15.11 5.99 -0.02
N THR A 159 15.47 5.20 1.01
CA THR A 159 16.83 5.23 1.60
C THR A 159 17.91 4.70 0.67
N LEU A 160 17.53 3.93 -0.36
CA LEU A 160 18.44 3.32 -1.32
C LEU A 160 18.59 4.15 -2.59
N GLN A 161 17.50 4.73 -3.09
CA GLN A 161 17.51 5.53 -4.31
C GLN A 161 17.98 6.97 -4.08
N PHE A 162 17.64 7.54 -2.92
CA PHE A 162 17.94 8.93 -2.58
C PHE A 162 18.53 9.05 -1.16
N PRO A 163 19.68 8.39 -0.88
CA PRO A 163 20.21 8.27 0.47
C PRO A 163 20.48 9.61 1.17
N GLU A 164 20.87 10.64 0.42
CA GLU A 164 21.12 12.00 0.92
C GLU A 164 19.82 12.79 1.20
N ARG A 165 18.69 12.35 0.65
CA ARG A 165 17.38 13.01 0.78
C ARG A 165 16.55 12.51 1.96
N VAL A 166 17.07 11.58 2.77
CA VAL A 166 16.33 10.99 3.89
C VAL A 166 17.17 11.02 5.16
N ARG A 167 16.71 11.74 6.19
CA ARG A 167 17.37 11.71 7.51
C ARG A 167 16.98 10.50 8.35
N HIS A 168 15.69 10.13 8.33
CA HIS A 168 15.18 9.00 9.09
C HIS A 168 14.20 8.15 8.28
N ALA A 169 14.18 6.85 8.53
CA ALA A 169 13.22 5.93 7.95
C ALA A 169 12.51 5.13 9.05
N VAL A 170 11.19 5.11 9.03
CA VAL A 170 10.37 4.29 9.94
C VAL A 170 9.66 3.20 9.15
N VAL A 171 10.05 1.96 9.37
CA VAL A 171 9.60 0.79 8.61
C VAL A 171 8.79 -0.11 9.53
N VAL A 172 7.48 -0.16 9.30
CA VAL A 172 6.53 -0.90 10.16
C VAL A 172 6.05 -2.16 9.44
N ALA A 173 6.08 -3.33 10.09
CA ALA A 173 5.53 -4.60 9.60
C ALA A 173 5.84 -4.84 8.11
N SER A 174 7.13 -4.82 7.76
CA SER A 174 7.61 -4.91 6.38
C SER A 174 8.82 -5.82 6.29
N ALA A 175 9.24 -6.12 5.06
CA ALA A 175 10.29 -7.06 4.73
C ALA A 175 11.14 -6.55 3.55
N PRO A 176 12.38 -7.04 3.39
CA PRO A 176 13.22 -6.68 2.25
C PRO A 176 12.64 -7.23 0.93
N ASN A 177 12.02 -8.40 0.95
CA ASN A 177 11.30 -9.00 -0.17
C ASN A 177 10.22 -9.98 0.34
N LEU A 178 9.29 -10.37 -0.53
CA LEU A 178 8.28 -11.38 -0.20
C LEU A 178 8.84 -12.80 -0.21
N THR A 179 8.25 -13.65 0.65
CA THR A 179 8.52 -15.09 0.63
C THR A 179 7.78 -15.77 -0.53
N ALA A 180 8.18 -17.00 -0.86
CA ALA A 180 7.48 -17.82 -1.87
C ALA A 180 5.99 -18.02 -1.52
N GLU A 181 5.67 -18.22 -0.24
CA GLU A 181 4.29 -18.36 0.23
C GLU A 181 3.48 -17.07 0.00
N ASN A 182 4.05 -15.89 0.31
CA ASN A 182 3.35 -14.63 0.06
C ASN A 182 3.12 -14.39 -1.44
N ILE A 183 4.09 -14.74 -2.28
CA ILE A 183 3.95 -14.65 -3.75
C ILE A 183 2.86 -15.61 -4.23
N ALA A 184 2.77 -16.83 -3.67
CA ALA A 184 1.72 -17.78 -4.02
C ALA A 184 0.32 -17.24 -3.70
N PHE A 185 0.12 -16.64 -2.53
CA PHE A 185 -1.16 -16.00 -2.18
C PHE A 185 -1.52 -14.87 -3.15
N ASN A 186 -0.55 -14.01 -3.49
CA ASN A 186 -0.77 -12.93 -4.46
C ASN A 186 -1.11 -13.50 -5.86
N GLU A 187 -0.47 -14.60 -6.28
CA GLU A 187 -0.76 -15.24 -7.55
C GLU A 187 -2.17 -15.82 -7.60
N VAL A 188 -2.61 -16.55 -6.58
CA VAL A 188 -4.00 -17.07 -6.52
C VAL A 188 -5.01 -15.92 -6.56
N ALA A 189 -4.75 -14.84 -5.83
CA ALA A 189 -5.61 -13.65 -5.86
C ALA A 189 -5.69 -13.01 -7.25
N ARG A 190 -4.55 -12.88 -7.95
CA ARG A 190 -4.54 -12.38 -9.34
C ARG A 190 -5.26 -13.34 -10.28
N ARG A 191 -5.06 -14.66 -10.14
CA ARG A 191 -5.76 -15.67 -10.94
C ARG A 191 -7.28 -15.54 -10.80
N ALA A 192 -7.78 -15.35 -9.59
CA ALA A 192 -9.21 -15.14 -9.36
C ALA A 192 -9.77 -13.96 -10.17
N ILE A 193 -9.04 -12.84 -10.23
CA ILE A 193 -9.40 -11.67 -11.04
C ILE A 193 -9.35 -11.98 -12.54
N VAL A 194 -8.22 -12.51 -13.03
CA VAL A 194 -8.03 -12.65 -14.48
C VAL A 194 -8.90 -13.74 -15.11
N THR A 195 -9.43 -14.66 -14.32
CA THR A 195 -10.39 -15.68 -14.78
C THR A 195 -11.85 -15.26 -14.62
N ASP A 196 -12.12 -14.07 -14.07
CA ASP A 196 -13.48 -13.52 -14.03
C ASP A 196 -13.97 -13.29 -15.47
N PRO A 197 -15.16 -13.80 -15.87
CA PRO A 197 -15.71 -13.56 -17.21
C PRO A 197 -15.81 -12.08 -17.58
N ASP A 198 -16.03 -11.21 -16.58
CA ASP A 198 -16.15 -9.76 -16.77
C ASP A 198 -14.78 -9.06 -16.79
N PHE A 199 -13.65 -9.79 -16.76
CA PHE A 199 -12.31 -9.19 -16.76
C PHE A 199 -11.90 -8.64 -18.14
N HIS A 200 -12.37 -9.24 -19.23
CA HIS A 200 -12.09 -8.79 -20.61
C HIS A 200 -10.61 -8.44 -20.87
N GLY A 201 -9.68 -9.26 -20.36
CA GLY A 201 -8.24 -9.06 -20.54
C GLY A 201 -7.67 -7.80 -19.86
N GLY A 202 -8.44 -7.13 -19.00
CA GLY A 202 -8.08 -5.86 -18.37
C GLY A 202 -8.78 -4.63 -18.98
N ASP A 203 -9.52 -4.79 -20.08
CA ASP A 203 -10.23 -3.70 -20.76
C ASP A 203 -11.73 -3.65 -20.44
N PHE A 204 -12.13 -4.20 -19.29
CA PHE A 204 -13.52 -4.31 -18.83
C PHE A 204 -14.28 -2.97 -18.76
N TYR A 205 -13.59 -1.83 -18.62
CA TYR A 205 -14.23 -0.51 -18.69
C TYR A 205 -14.92 -0.25 -20.04
N GLN A 206 -14.34 -0.73 -21.15
CA GLN A 206 -14.90 -0.56 -22.50
C GLN A 206 -16.18 -1.39 -22.69
N HIS A 207 -16.34 -2.43 -21.89
CA HIS A 207 -17.51 -3.31 -21.88
C HIS A 207 -18.58 -2.88 -20.87
N GLY A 208 -18.32 -1.83 -20.06
CA GLY A 208 -19.25 -1.36 -19.04
C GLY A 208 -19.46 -2.34 -17.89
N VAL A 209 -18.53 -3.26 -17.65
CA VAL A 209 -18.59 -4.29 -16.60
C VAL A 209 -17.42 -4.18 -15.63
N LEU A 210 -17.50 -4.88 -14.50
CA LEU A 210 -16.45 -4.94 -13.49
C LEU A 210 -16.25 -6.40 -13.02
N PRO A 211 -15.01 -6.93 -12.96
CA PRO A 211 -14.70 -8.30 -12.53
C PRO A 211 -14.83 -8.47 -11.00
N ARG A 212 -16.04 -8.25 -10.50
CA ARG A 212 -16.34 -8.18 -9.06
C ARG A 212 -16.16 -9.53 -8.39
N ARG A 213 -16.48 -10.64 -9.08
CA ARG A 213 -16.40 -11.98 -8.48
C ARG A 213 -14.95 -12.33 -8.16
N GLY A 214 -14.07 -12.11 -9.14
CA GLY A 214 -12.64 -12.32 -9.00
C GLY A 214 -12.03 -11.41 -7.94
N LEU A 215 -12.40 -10.13 -7.93
CA LEU A 215 -11.88 -9.16 -6.95
C LEU A 215 -12.34 -9.46 -5.52
N ARG A 216 -13.56 -9.95 -5.32
CA ARG A 216 -14.06 -10.41 -4.00
C ARG A 216 -13.21 -11.56 -3.47
N ILE A 217 -12.96 -12.58 -4.29
CA ILE A 217 -12.13 -13.73 -3.92
C ILE A 217 -10.70 -13.28 -3.61
N ALA A 218 -10.12 -12.43 -4.47
CA ALA A 218 -8.80 -11.87 -4.25
C ALA A 218 -8.71 -11.13 -2.91
N ARG A 219 -9.73 -10.33 -2.57
CA ARG A 219 -9.81 -9.65 -1.28
C ARG A 219 -9.91 -10.63 -0.12
N MET A 220 -10.76 -11.65 -0.21
CA MET A 220 -10.90 -12.65 0.85
C MET A 220 -9.57 -13.32 1.16
N ILE A 221 -8.84 -13.74 0.12
CA ILE A 221 -7.50 -14.33 0.24
C ILE A 221 -6.55 -13.34 0.94
N GLY A 222 -6.47 -12.11 0.44
CA GLY A 222 -5.61 -11.10 1.06
C GLY A 222 -5.97 -10.83 2.52
N HIS A 223 -7.26 -10.76 2.84
CA HIS A 223 -7.75 -10.44 4.19
C HIS A 223 -7.41 -11.51 5.22
N ILE A 224 -7.38 -12.78 4.83
CA ILE A 224 -6.87 -13.88 5.68
C ILE A 224 -5.43 -13.62 6.09
N THR A 225 -4.61 -13.12 5.17
CA THR A 225 -3.18 -12.85 5.44
C THR A 225 -2.90 -11.63 6.32
N TYR A 226 -3.92 -10.82 6.62
CA TYR A 226 -3.76 -9.61 7.45
C TYR A 226 -4.17 -9.85 8.90
N LEU A 227 -4.74 -11.02 9.20
CA LEU A 227 -5.19 -11.40 10.54
C LEU A 227 -4.26 -12.48 11.09
N SER A 228 -3.97 -12.43 12.39
CA SER A 228 -3.30 -13.53 13.08
C SER A 228 -4.28 -14.66 13.37
N ASP A 229 -3.76 -15.88 13.51
CA ASP A 229 -4.56 -17.05 13.87
C ASP A 229 -5.29 -16.84 15.21
N ASP A 230 -4.60 -16.31 16.22
CA ASP A 230 -5.18 -16.01 17.53
C ASP A 230 -6.38 -15.06 17.43
N VAL A 231 -6.28 -13.98 16.64
CA VAL A 231 -7.37 -13.01 16.46
C VAL A 231 -8.53 -13.63 15.68
N MET A 232 -8.28 -14.50 14.71
CA MET A 232 -9.33 -15.20 13.99
C MET A 232 -10.06 -16.20 14.89
N ASN A 233 -9.32 -16.95 15.71
CA ASN A 233 -9.88 -17.92 16.66
C ASN A 233 -10.66 -17.23 17.79
N GLU A 234 -10.16 -16.12 18.33
CA GLU A 234 -10.86 -15.35 19.36
C GLU A 234 -12.14 -14.70 18.83
N LYS A 235 -12.10 -14.09 17.64
CA LYS A 235 -13.26 -13.37 17.08
C LYS A 235 -14.34 -14.29 16.53
N PHE A 236 -13.96 -15.42 15.92
CA PHE A 236 -14.90 -16.26 15.16
C PHE A 236 -14.89 -17.71 15.63
N GLY A 237 -13.72 -18.27 15.91
CA GLY A 237 -13.55 -19.69 16.23
C GLY A 237 -14.31 -20.57 15.24
N ARG A 238 -15.14 -21.49 15.76
CA ARG A 238 -16.03 -22.35 14.96
C ARG A 238 -17.51 -21.97 15.08
N GLN A 239 -17.79 -20.70 15.36
CA GLN A 239 -19.17 -20.25 15.61
C GLN A 239 -20.04 -20.31 14.35
N LEU A 240 -21.20 -20.97 14.47
CA LEU A 240 -22.23 -21.03 13.44
C LEU A 240 -23.07 -19.75 13.43
N ARG A 241 -23.54 -19.34 12.25
CA ARG A 241 -24.34 -18.11 12.09
C ARG A 241 -25.71 -18.19 12.76
N GLU A 242 -26.41 -19.32 12.61
CA GLU A 242 -27.77 -19.51 13.17
C GLU A 242 -27.79 -19.77 14.67
N ALA A 243 -26.73 -20.37 15.22
CA ALA A 243 -26.59 -20.61 16.65
C ALA A 243 -26.56 -19.30 17.47
N VAL A 244 -26.07 -18.20 16.87
CA VAL A 244 -26.12 -16.84 17.45
C VAL A 244 -27.50 -16.20 17.29
N ALA A 245 -28.30 -16.62 16.29
CA ALA A 245 -29.65 -16.13 16.01
C ALA A 245 -30.75 -16.90 16.78
N GLY A 246 -30.39 -17.69 17.80
CA GLY A 246 -31.34 -18.41 18.67
C GLY A 246 -32.03 -19.61 18.03
N HIS A 247 -31.61 -20.02 16.82
CA HIS A 247 -32.15 -21.20 16.14
C HIS A 247 -31.14 -22.34 16.28
N VAL A 248 -31.52 -23.42 16.98
CA VAL A 248 -30.71 -24.64 17.03
C VAL A 248 -30.89 -25.37 15.70
N SER A 249 -30.01 -25.11 14.75
CA SER A 249 -29.90 -25.90 13.53
C SER A 249 -28.42 -26.14 13.25
N GLY A 250 -28.08 -27.42 13.05
CA GLY A 250 -26.72 -27.90 12.88
C GLY A 250 -26.12 -27.52 11.53
N TYR A 251 -25.20 -28.35 11.02
CA TYR A 251 -24.65 -28.15 9.68
C TYR A 251 -25.76 -28.20 8.61
N ARG A 252 -25.72 -27.26 7.67
CA ARG A 252 -26.58 -27.15 6.48
C ARG A 252 -26.19 -28.11 5.38
N PHE A 253 -25.00 -28.71 5.44
CA PHE A 253 -24.45 -29.63 4.43
C PHE A 253 -24.53 -29.06 2.99
N SER A 254 -24.20 -27.78 2.86
CA SER A 254 -24.24 -27.02 1.61
C SER A 254 -22.88 -26.41 1.34
N THR A 255 -22.47 -26.37 0.07
CA THR A 255 -21.23 -25.68 -0.34
C THR A 255 -21.48 -24.21 -0.72
N GLN A 256 -22.74 -23.77 -0.74
CA GLN A 256 -23.13 -22.43 -1.20
C GLN A 256 -23.56 -21.52 -0.05
N ASP A 257 -24.28 -22.08 0.93
CA ASP A 257 -24.80 -21.34 2.07
C ASP A 257 -23.68 -20.85 2.99
N ILE A 258 -23.97 -19.78 3.73
CA ILE A 258 -23.09 -19.28 4.78
C ILE A 258 -23.45 -20.00 6.07
N GLU A 259 -22.48 -20.73 6.61
CA GLU A 259 -22.65 -21.55 7.80
C GLU A 259 -21.87 -20.99 8.98
N PHE A 260 -20.64 -20.56 8.75
CA PHE A 260 -19.75 -20.02 9.78
C PHE A 260 -19.70 -18.49 9.79
N GLN A 261 -19.46 -17.89 10.97
CA GLN A 261 -19.29 -16.43 11.09
C GLN A 261 -18.13 -15.90 10.25
N ILE A 262 -17.01 -16.64 10.17
CA ILE A 262 -15.85 -16.26 9.34
C ILE A 262 -16.20 -16.19 7.85
N GLU A 263 -17.05 -17.09 7.35
CA GLU A 263 -17.51 -17.05 5.96
C GLU A 263 -18.34 -15.80 5.69
N SER A 264 -19.27 -15.47 6.60
CA SER A 264 -20.08 -14.25 6.51
C SER A 264 -19.20 -13.01 6.51
N TYR A 265 -18.19 -12.97 7.39
CA TYR A 265 -17.26 -11.87 7.51
C TYR A 265 -16.43 -11.69 6.23
N LEU A 266 -15.82 -12.76 5.72
CA LEU A 266 -14.98 -12.70 4.52
C LEU A 266 -15.79 -12.30 3.28
N ARG A 267 -17.01 -12.84 3.10
CA ARG A 267 -17.90 -12.45 1.99
C ARG A 267 -18.26 -10.96 2.09
N TYR A 268 -18.65 -10.48 3.26
CA TYR A 268 -18.95 -9.06 3.48
C TYR A 268 -17.75 -8.14 3.18
N GLN A 269 -16.55 -8.49 3.65
CA GLN A 269 -15.33 -7.71 3.36
C GLN A 269 -14.98 -7.73 1.86
N GLY A 270 -15.15 -8.89 1.20
CA GLY A 270 -14.97 -9.03 -0.24
C GLY A 270 -15.93 -8.15 -1.03
N ASP A 271 -17.23 -8.21 -0.72
CA ASP A 271 -18.27 -7.44 -1.39
C ASP A 271 -17.99 -5.94 -1.28
N LYS A 272 -17.79 -5.44 -0.06
CA LYS A 272 -17.46 -4.03 0.19
C LYS A 272 -16.22 -3.58 -0.60
N PHE A 273 -15.15 -4.38 -0.60
CA PHE A 273 -13.92 -4.03 -1.30
C PHE A 273 -14.11 -3.94 -2.81
N SER A 274 -14.91 -4.84 -3.39
CA SER A 274 -15.19 -4.86 -4.82
C SER A 274 -16.01 -3.67 -5.31
N ASP A 275 -16.60 -2.88 -4.41
CA ASP A 275 -17.37 -1.68 -4.74
C ASP A 275 -16.51 -0.43 -4.93
N TYR A 276 -15.37 -0.33 -4.24
CA TYR A 276 -14.56 0.88 -4.24
C TYR A 276 -13.14 0.69 -4.76
N PHE A 277 -12.63 -0.55 -4.81
CA PHE A 277 -11.28 -0.84 -5.28
C PHE A 277 -11.31 -1.36 -6.71
N ASP A 278 -10.29 -1.00 -7.49
CA ASP A 278 -10.19 -1.37 -8.89
C ASP A 278 -9.38 -2.66 -9.11
N ALA A 279 -9.84 -3.51 -10.03
CA ALA A 279 -9.22 -4.81 -10.27
C ALA A 279 -7.85 -4.70 -10.94
N ASN A 280 -7.67 -3.85 -11.96
CA ASN A 280 -6.38 -3.65 -12.61
C ASN A 280 -5.36 -3.04 -11.63
N THR A 281 -5.80 -2.10 -10.81
CA THR A 281 -5.01 -1.53 -9.70
C THR A 281 -4.52 -2.62 -8.75
N TYR A 282 -5.39 -3.56 -8.37
CA TYR A 282 -5.01 -4.69 -7.51
C TYR A 282 -3.93 -5.56 -8.16
N LEU A 283 -4.07 -5.86 -9.45
CA LEU A 283 -3.08 -6.63 -10.22
C LEU A 283 -1.72 -5.91 -10.23
N LEU A 284 -1.71 -4.60 -10.49
CA LEU A 284 -0.49 -3.79 -10.53
C LEU A 284 0.21 -3.70 -9.17
N ILE A 285 -0.52 -3.33 -8.12
CA ILE A 285 0.05 -3.13 -6.78
C ILE A 285 0.57 -4.45 -6.20
N THR A 286 -0.14 -5.56 -6.39
CA THR A 286 0.37 -6.88 -5.94
C THR A 286 1.59 -7.34 -6.73
N ARG A 287 1.71 -6.94 -8.00
CA ARG A 287 2.91 -7.23 -8.78
C ARG A 287 4.11 -6.37 -8.35
N ALA A 288 3.89 -5.09 -8.06
CA ALA A 288 4.91 -4.22 -7.48
C ALA A 288 5.42 -4.77 -6.14
N LEU A 289 4.51 -5.31 -5.31
CA LEU A 289 4.84 -5.98 -4.05
C LEU A 289 5.68 -7.25 -4.27
N ASP A 290 5.35 -8.08 -5.27
CA ASP A 290 6.12 -9.29 -5.60
C ASP A 290 7.53 -8.97 -6.14
N TYR A 291 7.68 -7.85 -6.85
CA TYR A 291 8.94 -7.49 -7.50
C TYR A 291 9.95 -6.80 -6.59
N PHE A 292 9.51 -6.25 -5.45
CA PHE A 292 10.41 -5.56 -4.54
C PHE A 292 11.41 -6.53 -3.92
N ASP A 293 12.67 -6.38 -4.34
CA ASP A 293 13.81 -7.10 -3.80
C ASP A 293 15.07 -6.24 -3.98
N PRO A 294 15.46 -5.43 -2.98
CA PRO A 294 16.61 -4.55 -3.07
C PRO A 294 17.93 -5.34 -3.12
N ALA A 295 17.94 -6.62 -2.71
CA ALA A 295 19.13 -7.46 -2.73
C ALA A 295 19.36 -8.13 -4.10
N ARG A 296 18.34 -8.14 -4.98
CA ARG A 296 18.38 -8.83 -6.28
C ARG A 296 19.55 -8.43 -7.16
N THR A 297 19.89 -7.14 -7.20
CA THR A 297 21.01 -6.62 -8.03
C THR A 297 22.37 -6.69 -7.33
N PHE A 298 22.42 -7.28 -6.13
CA PHE A 298 23.61 -7.43 -5.30
C PHE A 298 23.87 -8.89 -4.96
N ASP A 299 23.62 -9.80 -5.91
CA ASP A 299 23.77 -11.25 -5.75
C ASP A 299 23.03 -11.82 -4.52
N GLY A 300 21.89 -11.23 -4.17
CA GLY A 300 21.09 -11.61 -3.00
C GLY A 300 21.62 -11.07 -1.67
N SER A 301 22.66 -10.24 -1.68
CA SER A 301 23.21 -9.62 -0.47
C SER A 301 22.45 -8.35 -0.08
N LEU A 302 21.54 -8.48 0.88
CA LEU A 302 20.86 -7.32 1.47
C LEU A 302 21.85 -6.35 2.13
N THR A 303 22.92 -6.85 2.74
CA THR A 303 23.97 -6.02 3.33
C THR A 303 24.63 -5.11 2.28
N GLN A 304 24.98 -5.64 1.10
CA GLN A 304 25.53 -4.80 0.03
C GLN A 304 24.51 -3.78 -0.49
N ALA A 305 23.25 -4.19 -0.65
CA ALA A 305 22.18 -3.29 -1.06
C ALA A 305 22.03 -2.10 -0.09
N MET A 306 22.00 -2.39 1.22
CA MET A 306 21.82 -1.40 2.29
C MET A 306 23.06 -0.54 2.56
N ALA A 307 24.22 -0.85 1.95
CA ALA A 307 25.48 -0.13 2.20
C ALA A 307 25.39 1.37 1.86
N ARG A 308 24.56 1.74 0.88
CA ARG A 308 24.36 3.13 0.45
C ARG A 308 23.43 3.94 1.35
N ALA A 309 22.60 3.31 2.16
CA ALA A 309 21.64 4.01 3.00
C ALA A 309 22.37 4.89 4.04
N GLN A 310 21.92 6.12 4.24
CA GLN A 310 22.54 7.06 5.20
C GLN A 310 21.62 7.45 6.36
N ALA A 311 20.33 7.16 6.25
CA ALA A 311 19.32 7.50 7.24
C ALA A 311 19.54 6.77 8.58
N GLY A 312 18.98 7.34 9.66
CA GLY A 312 18.70 6.59 10.88
C GLY A 312 17.41 5.78 10.73
N PHE A 313 17.34 4.58 11.31
CA PHE A 313 16.23 3.66 11.12
C PHE A 313 15.48 3.37 12.42
N LEU A 314 14.15 3.30 12.33
CA LEU A 314 13.29 2.64 13.30
C LEU A 314 12.54 1.51 12.58
N LEU A 315 12.70 0.29 13.06
CA LEU A 315 11.91 -0.85 12.61
C LEU A 315 10.91 -1.22 13.68
N VAL A 316 9.68 -1.53 13.28
CA VAL A 316 8.64 -2.02 14.19
C VAL A 316 8.02 -3.27 13.57
N SER A 317 7.98 -4.37 14.31
CA SER A 317 7.33 -5.61 13.89
C SER A 317 6.28 -6.05 14.91
N PHE A 318 5.23 -6.72 14.46
CA PHE A 318 4.26 -7.34 15.36
C PHE A 318 4.61 -8.82 15.56
N THR A 319 4.62 -9.29 16.80
CA THR A 319 5.02 -10.67 17.15
C THR A 319 4.14 -11.73 16.51
N THR A 320 2.87 -11.39 16.25
CA THR A 320 1.86 -12.26 15.65
C THR A 320 1.70 -12.06 14.14
N ASP A 321 2.49 -11.19 13.51
CA ASP A 321 2.48 -11.04 12.06
C ASP A 321 3.16 -12.27 11.44
N TRP A 322 2.42 -12.99 10.61
CA TRP A 322 2.96 -14.13 9.88
C TRP A 322 3.26 -13.80 8.42
N ARG A 323 2.68 -12.72 7.87
CA ARG A 323 2.94 -12.23 6.51
C ARG A 323 4.29 -11.51 6.43
N PHE A 324 4.58 -10.66 7.41
CA PHE A 324 5.85 -9.95 7.58
C PHE A 324 6.42 -10.24 8.96
N ALA A 325 6.75 -11.51 9.19
CA ALA A 325 7.20 -12.00 10.49
C ALA A 325 8.39 -11.21 11.07
N PRO A 326 8.54 -11.12 12.40
CA PRO A 326 9.67 -10.45 13.05
C PRO A 326 11.04 -10.85 12.50
N ALA A 327 11.21 -12.11 12.08
CA ALA A 327 12.42 -12.59 11.42
C ALA A 327 12.80 -11.76 10.17
N ARG A 328 11.81 -11.34 9.38
CA ARG A 328 11.99 -10.53 8.16
C ARG A 328 12.48 -9.13 8.50
N SER A 329 12.00 -8.50 9.57
CA SER A 329 12.54 -7.23 10.05
C SER A 329 13.98 -7.38 10.57
N ARG A 330 14.30 -8.49 11.24
CA ARG A 330 15.66 -8.77 11.73
C ARG A 330 16.69 -8.93 10.60
N GLU A 331 16.29 -9.37 9.42
CA GLU A 331 17.17 -9.37 8.24
C GLU A 331 17.61 -7.95 7.86
N ILE A 332 16.68 -6.99 7.87
CA ILE A 332 16.98 -5.59 7.60
C ILE A 332 17.86 -5.01 8.72
N VAL A 333 17.53 -5.27 10.00
CA VAL A 333 18.36 -4.84 11.14
C VAL A 333 19.79 -5.37 11.00
N LYS A 334 19.96 -6.66 10.68
CA LYS A 334 21.27 -7.26 10.48
C LYS A 334 22.07 -6.53 9.39
N ALA A 335 21.47 -6.31 8.22
CA ALA A 335 22.11 -5.59 7.12
C ALA A 335 22.50 -4.16 7.50
N LEU A 336 21.67 -3.46 8.28
CA LEU A 336 21.97 -2.12 8.78
C LEU A 336 23.13 -2.12 9.79
N LEU A 337 23.15 -3.06 10.73
CA LEU A 337 24.21 -3.19 11.73
C LEU A 337 25.57 -3.54 11.09
N GLU A 338 25.58 -4.45 10.11
CA GLU A 338 26.79 -4.79 9.35
C GLU A 338 27.37 -3.57 8.59
N ASN A 339 26.50 -2.63 8.18
CA ASN A 339 26.88 -1.35 7.59
C ASN A 339 27.07 -0.21 8.60
N ARG A 340 27.05 -0.51 9.92
CA ARG A 340 27.21 0.47 11.01
C ARG A 340 26.20 1.63 10.95
N ARG A 341 24.97 1.35 10.52
CA ARG A 341 23.88 2.33 10.48
C ARG A 341 23.18 2.42 11.83
N ALA A 342 22.72 3.62 12.18
CA ALA A 342 21.93 3.83 13.39
C ALA A 342 20.55 3.18 13.21
N VAL A 343 20.21 2.22 14.07
CA VAL A 343 18.97 1.46 13.99
C VAL A 343 18.41 1.17 15.38
N SER A 344 17.09 1.35 15.52
CA SER A 344 16.27 0.88 16.64
C SER A 344 15.27 -0.15 16.13
N TYR A 345 15.01 -1.21 16.91
CA TYR A 345 14.06 -2.28 16.59
C TYR A 345 13.27 -2.72 17.82
#